data_AF-A0A966LUD8-F1
#
_entry.id   AF-A0A966LUD8-F1
#
_cell.length_a   1.000
_cell.length_b   1.000
_cell.length_c   1.000
_cell.angle_alpha   90.00
_cell.angle_beta   90.00
_cell.angle_gamma   90.00
#
_symmetry.space_group_name_H-M   'P 1'
#
loop_
_entity.id
_entity.type
_entity.pdbx_description
1 polymer ?
#
loop_
_entity_poly.entity_id
_entity_poly.type
_entity_poly.pdbx_seq_one_letter_code
_entity_poly.pdbx_strand_id
1 'polypeptide(L)'
;MKKYKQKIESFIKSKKNKKIKRAYLIILSIVLIIFFYFFYTLTSISSNRVLFANLNDSYKSIGICHEACILDRTEKENIIILAWPKEDKLFIDFKNYWHEAVLTNNEKQQKLLLALIYETSSREEICPLLIENLASSEITDATKANIVYYFSNLKSYDLSAYSLDLLESNNQKLLSAAIYSLTNEKDAIDICSPEKIYLIKDFINRQDVEIDVKLDALFLLRNCERTEELEEVLMSVINQEKDKVLLYFAIEGLQALGNYNYPLPSLSPEEVSNYFNY
;
A
#
# COMPACT_ATOMS: atom_id res chain seq x y z
N MET A 1 32.00 -60.82 9.96
CA MET A 1 32.16 -59.99 8.74
C MET A 1 32.42 -60.76 7.43
N LYS A 2 33.34 -61.75 7.36
CA LYS A 2 33.64 -62.49 6.11
C LYS A 2 32.43 -63.18 5.44
N LYS A 3 31.52 -63.78 6.22
CA LYS A 3 30.30 -64.45 5.70
C LYS A 3 29.29 -63.51 5.02
N TYR A 4 29.18 -62.25 5.47
CA TYR A 4 28.28 -61.27 4.86
C TYR A 4 28.82 -60.81 3.49
N LYS A 5 30.13 -60.61 3.39
CA LYS A 5 30.81 -60.23 2.15
C LYS A 5 30.66 -61.29 1.06
N GLN A 6 30.83 -62.58 1.41
CA GLN A 6 30.64 -63.70 0.47
C GLN A 6 29.19 -63.86 -0.01
N LYS A 7 28.19 -63.61 0.85
CA LYS A 7 26.77 -63.69 0.48
C LYS A 7 26.38 -62.58 -0.52
N ILE A 8 26.95 -61.39 -0.36
CA ILE A 8 26.74 -60.26 -1.28
C ILE A 8 27.41 -60.58 -2.64
N GLU A 9 28.65 -61.09 -2.63
CA GLU A 9 29.37 -61.46 -3.85
C GLU A 9 28.70 -62.61 -4.63
N SER A 10 28.15 -63.62 -3.94
CA SER A 10 27.43 -64.72 -4.59
C SER A 10 26.08 -64.26 -5.17
N PHE A 11 25.40 -63.32 -4.51
CA PHE A 11 24.17 -62.71 -5.01
C PHE A 11 24.46 -61.88 -6.29
N ILE A 12 25.61 -61.21 -6.36
CA ILE A 12 26.07 -60.44 -7.52
C ILE A 12 26.45 -61.34 -8.72
N LYS A 13 27.01 -62.55 -8.51
CA LYS A 13 27.46 -63.44 -9.61
C LYS A 13 26.41 -64.38 -10.21
N SER A 14 25.25 -64.61 -9.58
CA SER A 14 24.21 -65.52 -10.10
C SER A 14 23.52 -65.02 -11.39
N LYS A 15 23.62 -65.82 -12.48
CA LYS A 15 22.99 -65.61 -13.81
C LYS A 15 21.45 -65.68 -13.78
N LYS A 16 20.85 -66.45 -12.86
CA LYS A 16 19.39 -66.61 -12.72
C LYS A 16 18.69 -65.37 -12.14
N ASN A 17 19.45 -64.49 -11.49
CA ASN A 17 18.96 -63.26 -10.87
C ASN A 17 19.00 -62.02 -11.80
N LYS A 18 19.29 -62.16 -13.10
CA LYS A 18 19.36 -61.00 -14.02
C LYS A 18 18.05 -60.22 -14.13
N LYS A 19 16.89 -60.88 -14.17
CA LYS A 19 15.57 -60.22 -14.21
C LYS A 19 15.25 -59.51 -12.89
N ILE A 20 15.50 -60.17 -11.76
CA ILE A 20 15.30 -59.61 -10.41
C ILE A 20 16.22 -58.40 -10.20
N LYS A 21 17.50 -58.49 -10.59
CA LYS A 21 18.45 -57.36 -10.52
C LYS A 21 18.03 -56.17 -11.40
N ARG A 22 17.50 -56.42 -12.60
CA ARG A 22 16.94 -55.36 -13.46
C ARG A 22 15.72 -54.69 -12.82
N ALA A 23 14.82 -55.47 -12.21
CA ALA A 23 13.68 -54.92 -11.49
C ALA A 23 14.11 -54.05 -10.30
N TYR A 24 15.07 -54.51 -9.49
CA TYR A 24 15.64 -53.71 -8.39
C TYR A 24 16.33 -52.44 -8.87
N LEU A 25 17.06 -52.48 -9.99
CA LEU A 25 17.65 -51.29 -10.59
C LEU A 25 16.59 -50.28 -11.04
N ILE A 26 15.52 -50.74 -11.69
CA ILE A 26 14.41 -49.88 -12.11
C ILE A 26 13.74 -49.22 -10.90
N ILE A 27 13.43 -50.00 -9.86
CA ILE A 27 12.84 -49.48 -8.62
C ILE A 27 13.77 -48.46 -7.95
N LEU A 28 15.07 -48.76 -7.85
CA LEU A 28 16.06 -47.83 -7.30
C LEU A 28 16.13 -46.54 -8.11
N SER A 29 16.10 -46.62 -9.45
CA SER A 29 16.06 -45.44 -10.31
C SER A 29 14.81 -44.59 -10.10
N ILE A 30 13.63 -45.21 -9.95
CA ILE A 30 12.38 -44.50 -9.66
C ILE A 30 12.47 -43.81 -8.30
N VAL A 31 12.96 -44.50 -7.26
CA VAL A 31 13.15 -43.93 -5.92
C VAL A 31 14.12 -42.75 -5.96
N LEU A 32 15.22 -42.87 -6.71
CA LEU A 32 16.17 -41.77 -6.89
C LEU A 32 15.53 -40.59 -7.63
N ILE A 33 14.75 -40.81 -8.68
CA ILE A 33 14.04 -39.74 -9.40
C ILE A 33 13.07 -39.02 -8.46
N ILE A 34 12.30 -39.75 -7.65
CA ILE A 34 11.39 -39.16 -6.66
C ILE A 34 12.19 -38.36 -5.63
N PHE A 35 13.31 -38.90 -5.14
CA PHE A 35 14.15 -38.21 -4.17
C PHE A 35 14.78 -36.94 -4.75
N PHE A 36 15.29 -36.99 -5.99
CA PHE A 36 15.80 -35.81 -6.69
C PHE A 36 14.72 -34.77 -6.93
N TYR A 37 13.50 -35.19 -7.31
CA TYR A 37 12.37 -34.30 -7.47
C TYR A 37 11.98 -33.63 -6.14
N PHE A 38 11.94 -34.40 -5.05
CA PHE A 38 11.66 -33.89 -3.71
C PHE A 38 12.75 -32.93 -3.22
N PHE A 39 14.01 -33.27 -3.44
CA PHE A 39 15.13 -32.41 -3.07
C PHE A 39 15.13 -31.12 -3.90
N TYR A 40 14.88 -31.23 -5.22
CA TYR A 40 14.73 -30.10 -6.11
C TYR A 40 13.59 -29.18 -5.65
N THR A 41 12.41 -29.73 -5.37
CA THR A 41 11.26 -28.94 -4.88
C THR A 41 11.56 -28.26 -3.54
N LEU A 42 12.18 -28.95 -2.58
CA LEU A 42 12.61 -28.34 -1.31
C LEU A 42 13.62 -27.21 -1.50
N THR A 43 14.64 -27.41 -2.33
CA THR A 43 15.62 -26.36 -2.64
C THR A 43 15.05 -25.22 -3.47
N SER A 44 13.92 -25.44 -4.16
CA SER A 44 13.28 -24.43 -5.02
C SER A 44 12.43 -23.40 -4.27
N ILE A 45 12.01 -23.74 -3.03
CA ILE A 45 11.26 -22.86 -2.13
C ILE A 45 12.28 -22.08 -1.30
N SER A 46 12.46 -20.80 -1.62
CA SER A 46 13.32 -19.95 -0.81
C SER A 46 12.69 -19.72 0.57
N SER A 47 13.52 -19.64 1.60
CA SER A 47 13.08 -19.33 2.96
C SER A 47 12.29 -18.02 3.01
N ASN A 48 12.67 -17.05 2.18
CA ASN A 48 12.03 -15.74 2.12
C ASN A 48 10.61 -15.79 1.58
N ARG A 49 10.30 -16.70 0.65
CA ARG A 49 8.90 -16.94 0.21
C ARG A 49 8.04 -17.52 1.32
N VAL A 50 8.58 -18.43 2.13
CA VAL A 50 7.87 -18.98 3.29
C VAL A 50 7.65 -17.90 4.34
N LEU A 51 8.66 -17.06 4.59
CA LEU A 51 8.53 -15.90 5.48
C LEU A 51 7.48 -14.92 4.96
N PHE A 52 7.44 -14.65 3.65
CA PHE A 52 6.45 -13.77 3.05
C PHE A 52 5.03 -14.34 3.14
N ALA A 53 4.85 -15.64 2.87
CA ALA A 53 3.58 -16.32 3.07
C ALA A 53 3.09 -16.22 4.52
N ASN A 54 3.99 -16.49 5.49
CA ASN A 54 3.67 -16.39 6.92
C ASN A 54 3.34 -14.97 7.36
N LEU A 55 4.08 -13.98 6.84
CA LEU A 55 3.80 -12.56 7.10
C LEU A 55 2.42 -12.20 6.55
N ASN A 56 2.15 -12.54 5.29
CA ASN A 56 0.87 -12.29 4.63
C ASN A 56 -0.31 -12.91 5.39
N ASP A 57 -0.19 -14.17 5.80
CA ASP A 57 -1.24 -14.85 6.57
C ASP A 57 -1.47 -14.21 7.94
N SER A 58 -0.43 -13.64 8.56
CA SER A 58 -0.58 -12.95 9.84
C SER A 58 -1.55 -11.76 9.75
N TYR A 59 -1.62 -11.08 8.59
CA TYR A 59 -2.52 -9.95 8.35
C TYR A 59 -3.91 -10.35 7.83
N LYS A 60 -4.14 -11.64 7.55
CA LYS A 60 -5.49 -12.19 7.34
C LYS A 60 -6.25 -12.39 8.65
N SER A 61 -5.53 -12.54 9.77
CA SER A 61 -6.14 -12.76 11.08
C SER A 61 -6.57 -11.44 11.75
N ILE A 62 -7.78 -11.41 12.32
CA ILE A 62 -8.43 -10.21 12.90
C ILE A 62 -7.89 -9.86 14.30
N GLY A 63 -6.92 -10.62 14.83
CA GLY A 63 -6.44 -10.48 16.20
C GLY A 63 -5.68 -9.18 16.49
N ILE A 64 -5.83 -8.68 17.73
CA ILE A 64 -4.98 -7.61 18.28
C ILE A 64 -3.55 -8.13 18.38
N CYS A 65 -2.64 -7.52 17.63
CA CYS A 65 -1.22 -7.84 17.64
C CYS A 65 -0.57 -7.10 18.83
N HIS A 66 -0.04 -7.86 19.79
CA HIS A 66 0.71 -7.30 20.92
C HIS A 66 2.16 -7.00 20.51
N GLU A 67 2.92 -6.33 21.36
CA GLU A 67 4.31 -5.88 21.09
C GLU A 67 5.21 -6.98 20.49
N ALA A 68 5.18 -8.20 21.03
CA ALA A 68 5.98 -9.31 20.49
C ALA A 68 5.58 -9.71 19.05
N CYS A 69 4.30 -9.62 18.71
CA CYS A 69 3.80 -9.86 17.37
C CYS A 69 4.21 -8.72 16.41
N ILE A 70 4.22 -7.48 16.90
CA ILE A 70 4.67 -6.32 16.11
C ILE A 70 6.16 -6.50 15.77
N LEU A 71 6.99 -6.81 16.78
CA LEU A 71 8.42 -7.04 16.59
C LEU A 71 8.71 -8.18 15.59
N ASP A 72 8.01 -9.31 15.71
CA ASP A 72 8.14 -10.45 14.77
C ASP A 72 7.74 -10.07 13.33
N ARG A 73 6.67 -9.28 13.17
CA ARG A 73 6.25 -8.78 11.84
C ARG A 73 7.29 -7.84 11.24
N THR A 74 7.77 -6.87 12.01
CA THR A 74 8.79 -5.92 11.55
C THR A 74 10.10 -6.63 11.20
N GLU A 75 10.51 -7.65 11.95
CA GLU A 75 11.68 -8.46 11.61
C GLU A 75 11.48 -9.18 10.26
N LYS A 76 10.32 -9.81 10.04
CA LYS A 76 9.99 -10.48 8.78
C LYS A 76 9.92 -9.51 7.61
N GLU A 77 9.30 -8.34 7.80
CA GLU A 77 9.22 -7.27 6.81
C GLU A 77 10.64 -6.87 6.35
N ASN A 78 11.54 -6.60 7.29
CA ASN A 78 12.93 -6.24 6.99
C ASN A 78 13.67 -7.34 6.20
N ILE A 79 13.49 -8.61 6.58
CA ILE A 79 14.11 -9.73 5.85
C ILE A 79 13.61 -9.79 4.41
N ILE A 80 12.29 -9.63 4.21
CA ILE A 80 11.66 -9.66 2.88
C ILE A 80 12.13 -8.48 2.04
N ILE A 81 12.18 -7.27 2.62
CA ILE A 81 12.66 -6.06 1.94
C ILE A 81 14.09 -6.25 1.44
N LEU A 82 14.98 -6.77 2.27
CA LEU A 82 16.38 -7.04 1.90
C LEU A 82 16.55 -8.15 0.85
N ALA A 83 15.62 -9.10 0.81
CA ALA A 83 15.62 -10.19 -0.15
C ALA A 83 15.00 -9.81 -1.51
N TRP A 84 14.10 -8.82 -1.53
CA TRP A 84 13.29 -8.46 -2.69
C TRP A 84 14.06 -8.20 -3.99
N PRO A 85 15.18 -7.46 -3.99
CA PRO A 85 15.92 -7.19 -5.22
C PRO A 85 16.61 -8.44 -5.80
N LYS A 86 16.72 -9.52 -5.01
CA LYS A 86 17.48 -10.74 -5.36
C LYS A 86 16.58 -11.92 -5.70
N GLU A 87 15.27 -11.84 -5.44
CA GLU A 87 14.35 -12.97 -5.58
C GLU A 87 13.10 -12.61 -6.40
N ASP A 88 13.14 -12.86 -7.71
CA ASP A 88 12.01 -12.62 -8.62
C ASP A 88 10.71 -13.33 -8.22
N LYS A 89 10.82 -14.46 -7.54
CA LYS A 89 9.65 -15.21 -7.07
C LYS A 89 8.85 -14.45 -6.01
N LEU A 90 9.47 -13.58 -5.22
CA LEU A 90 8.75 -12.74 -4.25
C LEU A 90 7.78 -11.78 -4.94
N PHE A 91 8.14 -11.28 -6.13
CA PHE A 91 7.26 -10.44 -6.93
C PHE A 91 6.05 -11.21 -7.49
N ILE A 92 6.25 -12.48 -7.88
CA ILE A 92 5.13 -13.35 -8.29
C ILE A 92 4.18 -13.57 -7.10
N ASP A 93 4.72 -13.84 -5.92
CA ASP A 93 3.92 -14.02 -4.71
C ASP A 93 3.18 -12.74 -4.33
N PHE A 94 3.82 -11.58 -4.45
CA PHE A 94 3.19 -10.28 -4.28
C PHE A 94 1.96 -10.11 -5.18
N LYS A 95 2.08 -10.38 -6.48
CA LYS A 95 0.95 -10.23 -7.41
C LYS A 95 -0.24 -11.12 -7.00
N ASN A 96 0.05 -12.34 -6.57
CA ASN A 96 -0.97 -13.27 -6.09
C ASN A 96 -1.63 -12.76 -4.79
N TYR A 97 -0.83 -12.31 -3.83
CA TYR A 97 -1.35 -11.80 -2.55
C TYR A 97 -2.09 -10.48 -2.71
N TRP A 98 -1.64 -9.60 -3.60
CA TRP A 98 -2.32 -8.36 -3.95
C TRP A 98 -3.69 -8.66 -4.56
N HIS A 99 -3.73 -9.54 -5.56
CA HIS A 99 -4.99 -9.94 -6.17
C HIS A 99 -5.96 -10.56 -5.15
N GLU A 100 -5.48 -11.43 -4.27
CA GLU A 100 -6.28 -11.99 -3.16
C GLU A 100 -6.81 -10.88 -2.22
N ALA A 101 -5.95 -9.93 -1.82
CA ALA A 101 -6.32 -8.84 -0.92
C ALA A 101 -7.34 -7.88 -1.55
N VAL A 102 -7.27 -7.66 -2.86
CA VAL A 102 -8.26 -6.89 -3.64
C VAL A 102 -9.59 -7.64 -3.68
N LEU A 103 -9.59 -8.92 -4.06
CA LEU A 103 -10.80 -9.74 -4.16
C LEU A 103 -11.54 -9.89 -2.83
N THR A 104 -10.79 -10.01 -1.73
CA THR A 104 -11.35 -10.13 -0.38
C THR A 104 -11.62 -8.79 0.29
N ASN A 105 -11.30 -7.67 -0.38
CA ASN A 105 -11.36 -6.32 0.16
C ASN A 105 -10.66 -6.17 1.53
N ASN A 106 -9.52 -6.86 1.70
CA ASN A 106 -8.75 -6.83 2.93
C ASN A 106 -7.79 -5.62 2.95
N GLU A 107 -8.30 -4.46 3.36
CA GLU A 107 -7.56 -3.20 3.40
C GLU A 107 -6.25 -3.28 4.21
N LYS A 108 -6.22 -4.06 5.31
CA LYS A 108 -5.01 -4.21 6.14
C LYS A 108 -3.89 -4.93 5.37
N GLN A 109 -4.26 -5.99 4.67
CA GLN A 109 -3.32 -6.74 3.82
C GLN A 109 -2.87 -5.89 2.63
N GLN A 110 -3.76 -5.11 2.01
CA GLN A 110 -3.39 -4.18 0.94
C GLN A 110 -2.35 -3.16 1.43
N LYS A 111 -2.59 -2.49 2.56
CA LYS A 111 -1.66 -1.50 3.13
C LYS A 111 -0.29 -2.08 3.43
N LEU A 112 -0.23 -3.29 4.01
CA LEU A 112 1.03 -4.01 4.22
C LEU A 112 1.77 -4.23 2.91
N LEU A 113 1.08 -4.80 1.92
CA LEU A 113 1.69 -5.15 0.64
C LEU A 113 2.25 -3.91 -0.05
N LEU A 114 1.51 -2.78 -0.01
CA LEU A 114 1.96 -1.48 -0.52
C LEU A 114 3.15 -0.92 0.27
N ALA A 115 3.17 -1.04 1.59
CA ALA A 115 4.31 -0.61 2.41
C ALA A 115 5.58 -1.42 2.11
N LEU A 116 5.45 -2.74 1.94
CA LEU A 116 6.58 -3.61 1.56
C LEU A 116 7.18 -3.19 0.22
N ILE A 117 6.35 -2.94 -0.79
CA ILE A 117 6.87 -2.56 -2.11
C ILE A 117 7.48 -1.15 -2.10
N TYR A 118 6.92 -0.23 -1.30
CA TYR A 118 7.44 1.13 -1.14
C TYR A 118 8.91 1.10 -0.68
N GLU A 119 9.22 0.28 0.32
CA GLU A 119 10.58 0.15 0.88
C GLU A 119 11.55 -0.62 -0.03
N THR A 120 11.03 -1.36 -1.01
CA THR A 120 11.88 -2.19 -1.89
C THR A 120 12.30 -1.48 -3.18
N SER A 121 11.65 -0.36 -3.53
CA SER A 121 12.02 0.64 -4.56
C SER A 121 12.56 0.14 -5.91
N SER A 122 12.37 -1.13 -6.30
CA SER A 122 13.25 -1.77 -7.30
C SER A 122 12.56 -2.40 -8.51
N ARG A 123 11.24 -2.28 -8.68
CA ARG A 123 10.56 -2.86 -9.84
C ARG A 123 9.59 -1.90 -10.52
N GLU A 124 9.99 -1.43 -11.70
CA GLU A 124 9.15 -0.66 -12.64
C GLU A 124 7.82 -1.36 -12.95
N GLU A 125 7.75 -2.69 -12.83
CA GLU A 125 6.56 -3.50 -13.15
C GLU A 125 5.39 -3.37 -12.16
N ILE A 126 5.61 -2.84 -10.95
CA ILE A 126 4.54 -2.71 -9.94
C ILE A 126 3.60 -1.55 -10.28
N CYS A 127 4.17 -0.43 -10.72
CA CYS A 127 3.40 0.79 -10.95
C CYS A 127 2.35 0.64 -12.07
N PRO A 128 2.63 -0.01 -13.23
CA PRO A 128 1.61 -0.29 -14.23
C PRO A 128 0.43 -1.09 -13.68
N LEU A 129 0.67 -2.14 -12.88
CA LEU A 129 -0.40 -2.92 -12.24
C LEU A 129 -1.29 -2.05 -11.36
N LEU A 130 -0.69 -1.17 -10.55
CA LEU A 130 -1.44 -0.29 -9.66
C LEU A 130 -2.21 0.80 -10.43
N ILE A 131 -1.66 1.32 -11.53
CA ILE A 131 -2.33 2.28 -12.42
C ILE A 131 -3.53 1.62 -13.12
N GLU A 132 -3.38 0.38 -13.61
CA GLU A 132 -4.48 -0.40 -14.18
C GLU A 132 -5.61 -0.58 -13.15
N ASN A 133 -5.26 -0.84 -11.88
CA ASN A 133 -6.24 -0.92 -10.80
C ASN A 133 -6.96 0.43 -10.53
N LEU A 134 -6.27 1.56 -10.63
CA LEU A 134 -6.90 2.89 -10.49
C LEU A 134 -7.93 3.16 -11.60
N ALA A 135 -7.65 2.72 -12.82
CA ALA A 135 -8.51 2.89 -13.99
C ALA A 135 -9.69 1.91 -14.02
N SER A 136 -9.62 0.80 -13.29
CA SER A 136 -10.67 -0.23 -13.31
C SER A 136 -11.91 0.19 -12.52
N SER A 137 -13.08 -0.11 -13.07
CA SER A 137 -14.39 0.04 -12.39
C SER A 137 -14.68 -1.11 -11.42
N GLU A 138 -13.95 -2.22 -11.50
CA GLU A 138 -14.12 -3.38 -10.61
C GLU A 138 -13.43 -3.20 -9.26
N ILE A 139 -12.53 -2.22 -9.16
CA ILE A 139 -11.75 -1.95 -7.96
C ILE A 139 -12.51 -1.00 -7.04
N THR A 140 -12.60 -1.36 -5.76
CA THR A 140 -13.30 -0.59 -4.73
C THR A 140 -12.59 0.74 -4.44
N ASP A 141 -13.37 1.76 -4.06
CA ASP A 141 -12.83 3.07 -3.68
C ASP A 141 -11.80 2.98 -2.55
N ALA A 142 -11.99 2.08 -1.58
CA ALA A 142 -11.03 1.87 -0.50
C ALA A 142 -9.68 1.35 -1.02
N THR A 143 -9.71 0.45 -2.01
CA THR A 143 -8.50 -0.04 -2.67
C THR A 143 -7.84 1.08 -3.48
N LYS A 144 -8.63 1.89 -4.22
CA LYS A 144 -8.12 3.06 -4.95
C LYS A 144 -7.46 4.06 -4.01
N ALA A 145 -8.08 4.38 -2.88
CA ALA A 145 -7.52 5.26 -1.86
C ALA A 145 -6.17 4.75 -1.36
N ASN A 146 -6.04 3.45 -1.04
CA ASN A 146 -4.76 2.85 -0.64
C ASN A 146 -3.68 3.00 -1.72
N ILE A 147 -4.03 2.80 -2.99
CA ILE A 147 -3.10 2.96 -4.12
C ILE A 147 -2.68 4.42 -4.30
N VAL A 148 -3.61 5.37 -4.19
CA VAL A 148 -3.32 6.81 -4.27
C VAL A 148 -2.33 7.19 -3.17
N TYR A 149 -2.60 6.83 -1.91
CA TYR A 149 -1.66 7.05 -0.80
C TYR A 149 -0.25 6.49 -1.08
N TYR A 150 -0.16 5.30 -1.68
CA TYR A 150 1.12 4.71 -2.05
C TYR A 150 1.88 5.58 -3.07
N PHE A 151 1.21 6.02 -4.15
CA PHE A 151 1.85 6.84 -5.16
C PHE A 151 2.25 8.23 -4.65
N SER A 152 1.41 8.86 -3.81
CA SER A 152 1.72 10.17 -3.21
C SER A 152 3.01 10.16 -2.39
N ASN A 153 3.35 9.01 -1.77
CA ASN A 153 4.60 8.86 -1.02
C ASN A 153 5.84 8.68 -1.90
N LEU A 154 5.69 8.22 -3.16
CA LEU A 154 6.83 8.00 -4.07
C LEU A 154 7.39 9.30 -4.66
N LYS A 155 6.60 10.38 -4.74
CA LYS A 155 6.95 11.69 -5.32
C LYS A 155 7.42 11.69 -6.78
N SER A 156 7.47 10.53 -7.43
CA SER A 156 7.91 10.33 -8.82
C SER A 156 6.77 10.16 -9.80
N TYR A 157 5.54 10.00 -9.30
CA TYR A 157 4.32 9.87 -10.09
C TYR A 157 3.46 11.11 -9.86
N ASP A 158 3.13 11.78 -10.95
CA ASP A 158 2.15 12.87 -10.96
C ASP A 158 0.76 12.25 -11.03
N LEU A 159 0.00 12.39 -9.95
CA LEU A 159 -1.41 11.98 -9.88
C LEU A 159 -2.32 13.20 -9.74
N SER A 160 -1.84 14.40 -10.01
CA SER A 160 -2.58 15.65 -9.79
C SER A 160 -3.92 15.66 -10.51
N ALA A 161 -3.92 15.40 -11.83
CA ALA A 161 -5.13 15.34 -12.64
C ALA A 161 -6.12 14.28 -12.13
N TYR A 162 -5.63 13.07 -11.87
CA TYR A 162 -6.46 11.99 -11.32
C TYR A 162 -7.04 12.36 -9.96
N SER A 163 -6.23 12.97 -9.08
CA SER A 163 -6.65 13.35 -7.72
C SER A 163 -7.65 14.51 -7.75
N LEU A 164 -7.55 15.43 -8.71
CA LEU A 164 -8.57 16.46 -8.94
C LEU A 164 -9.90 15.84 -9.40
N ASP A 165 -9.87 14.87 -10.33
CA ASP A 165 -11.08 14.16 -10.75
C ASP A 165 -11.74 13.42 -9.57
N LEU A 166 -10.94 12.90 -8.63
CA LEU A 166 -11.45 12.23 -7.44
C LEU A 166 -12.18 13.16 -6.47
N LEU A 167 -11.99 14.49 -6.55
CA LEU A 167 -12.70 15.46 -5.70
C LEU A 167 -14.22 15.47 -5.95
N GLU A 168 -14.70 14.87 -7.04
CA GLU A 168 -16.13 14.68 -7.31
C GLU A 168 -16.72 13.42 -6.63
N SER A 169 -15.88 12.58 -6.02
CA SER A 169 -16.34 11.35 -5.33
C SER A 169 -17.21 11.67 -4.12
N ASN A 170 -18.06 10.71 -3.74
CA ASN A 170 -18.84 10.74 -2.49
C ASN A 170 -18.19 9.88 -1.38
N ASN A 171 -17.03 9.29 -1.64
CA ASN A 171 -16.33 8.41 -0.71
C ASN A 171 -15.26 9.15 0.08
N GLN A 172 -15.47 9.34 1.38
CA GLN A 172 -14.56 10.10 2.25
C GLN A 172 -13.12 9.57 2.24
N LYS A 173 -12.91 8.26 2.19
CA LYS A 173 -11.56 7.67 2.13
C LYS A 173 -10.84 8.08 0.83
N LEU A 174 -11.58 8.14 -0.27
CA LEU A 174 -11.03 8.50 -1.57
C LEU A 174 -10.79 10.00 -1.67
N LEU A 175 -11.68 10.82 -1.12
CA LEU A 175 -11.50 12.28 -0.99
C LEU A 175 -10.26 12.63 -0.15
N SER A 176 -10.12 11.98 1.01
CA SER A 176 -8.94 12.14 1.88
C SER A 176 -7.65 11.74 1.17
N ALA A 177 -7.66 10.61 0.45
CA ALA A 177 -6.50 10.20 -0.36
C ALA A 177 -6.18 11.19 -1.49
N ALA A 178 -7.19 11.75 -2.15
CA ALA A 178 -7.02 12.75 -3.20
C ALA A 178 -6.37 14.02 -2.66
N ILE A 179 -6.87 14.59 -1.55
CA ILE A 179 -6.29 15.78 -0.92
C ILE A 179 -4.86 15.50 -0.43
N TYR A 180 -4.62 14.33 0.17
CA TYR A 180 -3.28 13.92 0.55
C TYR A 180 -2.33 13.87 -0.64
N SER A 181 -2.79 13.34 -1.78
CA SER A 181 -1.98 13.29 -3.00
C SER A 181 -1.65 14.69 -3.51
N LEU A 182 -2.64 15.58 -3.62
CA LEU A 182 -2.44 16.96 -4.06
C LEU A 182 -1.48 17.72 -3.13
N THR A 183 -1.52 17.45 -1.82
CA THR A 183 -0.64 18.08 -0.82
C THR A 183 0.81 17.63 -0.94
N ASN A 184 1.03 16.38 -1.38
CA ASN A 184 2.37 15.81 -1.57
C ASN A 184 2.90 15.96 -2.99
N GLU A 185 2.18 16.66 -3.87
CA GLU A 185 2.67 16.95 -5.21
C GLU A 185 3.98 17.74 -5.16
N LYS A 186 4.88 17.40 -6.08
CA LYS A 186 6.24 17.95 -6.08
C LYS A 186 6.26 19.44 -6.45
N ASP A 187 5.30 19.87 -7.25
CA ASP A 187 5.16 21.25 -7.71
C ASP A 187 3.89 21.87 -7.14
N ALA A 188 3.99 22.37 -5.90
CA ALA A 188 2.87 23.04 -5.23
C ALA A 188 2.32 24.23 -6.03
N ILE A 189 3.12 24.84 -6.91
CA ILE A 189 2.70 25.96 -7.76
C ILE A 189 1.61 25.52 -8.74
N ASP A 190 1.70 24.28 -9.25
CA ASP A 190 0.74 23.77 -10.23
C ASP A 190 -0.67 23.62 -9.63
N ILE A 191 -0.79 23.33 -8.33
CA ILE A 191 -2.09 23.26 -7.63
C ILE A 191 -2.71 24.66 -7.45
N CYS A 192 -1.88 25.71 -7.41
CA CYS A 192 -2.30 27.08 -7.16
C CYS A 192 -2.76 27.82 -8.41
N SER A 193 -3.04 27.12 -9.52
CA SER A 193 -3.68 27.72 -10.69
C SER A 193 -5.12 28.16 -10.35
N PRO A 194 -5.62 29.27 -10.92
CA PRO A 194 -6.99 29.73 -10.67
C PRO A 194 -8.04 28.64 -10.86
N GLU A 195 -7.94 27.85 -11.93
CA GLU A 195 -8.90 26.79 -12.25
C GLU A 195 -8.97 25.72 -11.15
N LYS A 196 -7.80 25.31 -10.63
CA LYS A 196 -7.72 24.30 -9.57
C LYS A 196 -8.16 24.85 -8.23
N ILE A 197 -7.85 26.11 -7.92
CA ILE A 197 -8.36 26.79 -6.73
C ILE A 197 -9.90 26.81 -6.74
N TYR A 198 -10.54 27.07 -7.88
CA TYR A 198 -12.00 27.00 -7.99
C TYR A 198 -12.55 25.57 -7.77
N LEU A 199 -11.89 24.53 -8.31
CA LEU A 199 -12.29 23.16 -8.03
C LEU A 199 -12.21 22.83 -6.53
N ILE A 200 -11.14 23.27 -5.85
CA ILE A 200 -10.98 23.08 -4.41
C ILE A 200 -12.01 23.91 -3.63
N LYS A 201 -12.37 25.11 -4.09
CA LYS A 201 -13.45 25.91 -3.50
C LYS A 201 -14.79 25.18 -3.55
N ASP A 202 -15.15 24.65 -4.71
CA ASP A 202 -16.40 23.92 -4.89
C ASP A 202 -16.40 22.67 -4.01
N PHE A 203 -15.26 21.97 -3.94
CA PHE A 203 -15.05 20.84 -3.04
C PHE A 203 -15.25 21.19 -1.56
N ILE A 204 -14.62 22.25 -1.04
CA ILE A 204 -14.71 22.64 0.37
C ILE A 204 -16.15 23.00 0.76
N ASN A 205 -16.91 23.64 -0.13
CA ASN A 205 -18.28 24.09 0.14
C ASN A 205 -19.32 22.96 0.07
N ARG A 206 -18.93 21.74 -0.36
CA ARG A 206 -19.82 20.57 -0.37
C ARG A 206 -20.27 20.20 1.04
N GLN A 207 -21.56 19.90 1.20
CA GLN A 207 -22.15 19.56 2.51
C GLN A 207 -21.91 18.11 2.91
N ASP A 208 -21.56 17.24 1.96
CA ASP A 208 -21.36 15.81 2.16
C ASP A 208 -19.90 15.43 2.45
N VAL A 209 -18.98 16.39 2.49
CA VAL A 209 -17.55 16.18 2.80
C VAL A 209 -17.32 16.34 4.31
N GLU A 210 -16.57 15.41 4.90
CA GLU A 210 -16.20 15.46 6.31
C GLU A 210 -15.29 16.67 6.62
N ILE A 211 -15.41 17.20 7.83
CA ILE A 211 -14.78 18.47 8.24
C ILE A 211 -13.25 18.36 8.23
N ASP A 212 -12.70 17.21 8.60
CA ASP A 212 -11.28 16.90 8.54
C ASP A 212 -10.75 16.96 7.10
N VAL A 213 -11.45 16.39 6.14
CA VAL A 213 -11.05 16.45 4.73
C VAL A 213 -11.13 17.88 4.16
N LYS A 214 -12.16 18.65 4.56
CA LYS A 214 -12.23 20.09 4.22
C LYS A 214 -11.07 20.87 4.81
N LEU A 215 -10.66 20.54 6.04
CA LEU A 215 -9.54 21.17 6.71
C LEU A 215 -8.22 20.87 5.99
N ASP A 216 -8.01 19.61 5.58
CA ASP A 216 -6.84 19.23 4.79
C ASP A 216 -6.78 20.00 3.45
N ALA A 217 -7.93 20.22 2.81
CA ALA A 217 -8.02 21.03 1.60
C ALA A 217 -7.69 22.52 1.83
N LEU A 218 -8.03 23.08 3.00
CA LEU A 218 -7.58 24.42 3.38
C LEU A 218 -6.06 24.46 3.60
N PHE A 219 -5.48 23.41 4.19
CA PHE A 219 -4.02 23.33 4.35
C PHE A 219 -3.28 23.19 3.03
N LEU A 220 -3.85 22.48 2.06
CA LEU A 220 -3.33 22.44 0.69
C LEU A 220 -3.19 23.86 0.12
N LEU A 221 -4.24 24.68 0.25
CA LEU A 221 -4.28 26.05 -0.27
C LEU A 221 -3.35 27.03 0.47
N ARG A 222 -2.90 26.70 1.69
CA ARG A 222 -2.01 27.57 2.48
C ARG A 222 -0.67 27.84 1.79
N ASN A 223 -0.21 26.91 0.95
CA ASN A 223 1.05 27.04 0.23
C ASN A 223 0.93 27.90 -1.04
N CYS A 224 -0.29 28.32 -1.40
CA CYS A 224 -0.50 29.16 -2.57
C CYS A 224 -0.11 30.61 -2.31
N GLU A 225 0.47 31.23 -3.34
CA GLU A 225 0.69 32.66 -3.33
C GLU A 225 -0.66 33.39 -3.27
N ARG A 226 -0.63 34.65 -2.83
CA ARG A 226 -1.83 35.47 -2.74
C ARG A 226 -2.44 35.70 -4.13
N THR A 227 -3.66 35.22 -4.32
CA THR A 227 -4.49 35.46 -5.51
C THR A 227 -5.90 35.87 -5.12
N GLU A 228 -6.64 36.50 -6.03
CA GLU A 228 -8.05 36.87 -5.80
C GLU A 228 -8.92 35.62 -5.58
N GLU A 229 -8.61 34.54 -6.30
CA GLU A 229 -9.30 33.26 -6.18
C GLU A 229 -9.12 32.64 -4.79
N LEU A 230 -7.89 32.66 -4.26
CA LEU A 230 -7.61 32.16 -2.91
C LEU A 230 -8.36 32.97 -1.85
N GLU A 231 -8.37 34.30 -1.97
CA GLU A 231 -9.16 35.17 -1.09
C GLU A 231 -10.66 34.84 -1.17
N GLU A 232 -11.17 34.58 -2.37
CA GLU A 232 -12.57 34.18 -2.58
C GLU A 232 -12.90 32.84 -1.92
N VAL A 233 -12.00 31.84 -1.99
CA VAL A 233 -12.20 30.55 -1.30
C VAL A 233 -12.33 30.77 0.20
N LEU A 234 -11.36 31.46 0.81
CA LEU A 234 -11.34 31.69 2.25
C LEU A 234 -12.56 32.49 2.70
N MET A 235 -12.95 33.52 1.94
CA MET A 235 -14.18 34.27 2.17
C MET A 235 -15.44 33.41 2.03
N SER A 236 -15.47 32.46 1.08
CA SER A 236 -16.61 31.56 0.93
C SER A 236 -16.79 30.66 2.15
N VAL A 237 -15.70 30.12 2.69
CA VAL A 237 -15.71 29.31 3.93
C VAL A 237 -16.19 30.16 5.11
N ILE A 238 -15.67 31.37 5.28
CA ILE A 238 -16.07 32.29 6.35
C ILE A 238 -17.58 32.59 6.32
N ASN A 239 -18.16 32.71 5.12
CA ASN A 239 -19.56 33.08 4.96
C ASN A 239 -20.53 31.89 5.04
N GLN A 240 -20.08 30.67 4.73
CA GLN A 240 -20.96 29.51 4.57
C GLN A 240 -20.82 28.49 5.71
N GLU A 241 -19.62 28.33 6.27
CA GLU A 241 -19.34 27.33 7.29
C GLU A 241 -19.72 27.79 8.70
N LYS A 242 -20.12 26.83 9.53
CA LYS A 242 -20.44 27.06 10.95
C LYS A 242 -19.44 26.40 11.89
N ASP A 243 -18.63 25.48 11.37
CA ASP A 243 -17.60 24.81 12.14
C ASP A 243 -16.51 25.80 12.55
N LYS A 244 -16.25 25.90 13.86
CA LYS A 244 -15.32 26.89 14.38
C LYS A 244 -13.89 26.64 13.93
N VAL A 245 -13.49 25.39 13.71
CA VAL A 245 -12.13 25.04 13.32
C VAL A 245 -11.90 25.44 11.87
N LEU A 246 -12.83 25.12 10.97
CA LEU A 246 -12.76 25.60 9.58
C LEU A 246 -12.75 27.13 9.52
N LEU A 247 -13.62 27.80 10.27
CA LEU A 247 -13.66 29.26 10.35
C LEU A 247 -12.34 29.84 10.87
N TYR A 248 -11.75 29.24 11.91
CA TYR A 248 -10.46 29.67 12.46
C TYR A 248 -9.38 29.66 11.38
N PHE A 249 -9.21 28.53 10.69
CA PHE A 249 -8.15 28.39 9.68
C PHE A 249 -8.41 29.23 8.43
N ALA A 250 -9.67 29.38 8.02
CA ALA A 250 -10.02 30.27 6.91
C ALA A 250 -9.72 31.75 7.24
N ILE A 251 -10.06 32.20 8.45
CA ILE A 251 -9.76 33.57 8.91
C ILE A 251 -8.26 33.77 9.06
N GLU A 252 -7.54 32.82 9.67
CA GLU A 252 -6.08 32.88 9.82
C GLU A 252 -5.39 32.96 8.45
N GLY A 253 -5.81 32.12 7.50
CA GLY A 253 -5.32 32.16 6.12
C GLY A 253 -5.56 33.53 5.48
N LEU A 254 -6.77 34.07 5.60
CA LEU A 254 -7.13 35.35 4.99
C LEU A 254 -6.36 36.52 5.63
N GLN A 255 -6.19 36.51 6.95
CA GLN A 255 -5.36 37.48 7.67
C GLN A 255 -3.89 37.43 7.22
N ALA A 256 -3.36 36.23 6.94
CA ALA A 256 -1.99 36.06 6.44
C ALA A 256 -1.79 36.63 5.03
N LEU A 257 -2.83 36.67 4.20
CA LEU A 257 -2.81 37.30 2.88
C LEU A 257 -2.85 38.84 2.96
N GLY A 258 -3.35 39.41 4.06
CA GLY A 258 -3.14 40.81 4.48
C GLY A 258 -4.41 41.64 4.74
N ASN A 259 -4.30 42.67 5.58
CA ASN A 259 -5.30 43.73 5.90
C ASN A 259 -6.76 43.33 6.24
N TYR A 260 -7.05 42.04 6.42
CA TYR A 260 -8.31 41.58 6.96
C TYR A 260 -8.22 41.50 8.49
N ASN A 261 -9.19 42.07 9.21
CA ASN A 261 -9.27 42.02 10.68
C ASN A 261 -10.58 41.35 11.11
N TYR A 262 -10.76 40.09 10.71
CA TYR A 262 -11.87 39.27 11.20
C TYR A 262 -11.56 38.74 12.60
N PRO A 263 -12.54 38.69 13.52
CA PRO A 263 -12.34 38.09 14.83
C PRO A 263 -12.14 36.58 14.70
N LEU A 264 -11.04 36.06 15.23
CA LEU A 264 -10.82 34.62 15.32
C LEU A 264 -11.83 34.00 16.29
N PRO A 265 -12.49 32.88 15.95
CA PRO A 265 -13.34 32.16 16.89
C PRO A 265 -12.49 31.56 18.02
N SER A 266 -13.04 31.51 19.23
CA SER A 266 -12.39 30.84 20.35
C SER A 266 -12.52 29.33 20.19
N LEU A 267 -11.38 28.64 20.11
CA LEU A 267 -11.28 27.19 20.05
C LEU A 267 -10.88 26.63 21.42
N SER A 268 -11.58 25.59 21.85
CA SER A 268 -11.16 24.76 23.00
C SER A 268 -10.11 23.73 22.59
N PRO A 269 -9.27 23.26 23.52
CA PRO A 269 -8.31 22.19 23.25
C PRO A 269 -8.97 20.90 22.74
N GLU A 270 -10.17 20.57 23.23
CA GLU A 270 -10.94 19.41 22.77
C GLU A 270 -11.38 19.57 21.32
N GLU A 271 -11.93 20.73 20.94
CA GLU A 271 -12.29 21.05 19.55
C GLU A 271 -11.09 20.88 18.63
N VAL A 272 -9.89 21.37 18.98
CA VAL A 272 -8.68 21.19 18.17
C VAL A 272 -8.23 19.73 18.13
N SER A 273 -8.21 19.04 19.28
CA SER A 273 -7.69 17.68 19.39
C SER A 273 -8.46 16.65 18.56
N ASN A 274 -9.76 16.88 18.33
CA ASN A 274 -10.59 15.99 17.51
C ASN A 274 -10.16 15.93 16.04
N TYR A 275 -9.39 16.91 15.55
CA TYR A 275 -8.92 16.96 14.16
C TYR A 275 -7.45 16.53 13.99
N PHE A 276 -6.66 16.52 15.06
CA PHE A 276 -5.21 16.23 14.99
C PHE A 276 -4.79 14.93 15.70
N ASN A 277 -5.73 14.19 16.32
CA ASN A 277 -5.46 12.90 16.93
C ASN A 277 -5.68 11.76 15.91
N TYR A 278 -4.63 11.42 15.15
CA TYR A 278 -4.51 10.14 14.43
C TYR A 278 -3.61 9.17 15.19
#